data_AF-A0A6J8E1P4-F1
#
_entry.id   AF-A0A6J8E1P4-F1
#
_cell.length_a   1.000
_cell.length_b   1.000
_cell.length_c   1.000
_cell.angle_alpha   90.00
_cell.angle_beta   90.00
_cell.angle_gamma   90.00
#
_symmetry.space_group_name_H-M   'P 1'
#
loop_
_entity.id
_entity.type
_entity.pdbx_description
1 polymer ?
#
loop_
_entity_poly.entity_id
_entity_poly.type
_entity_poly.pdbx_seq_one_letter_code
_entity_poly.pdbx_strand_id
1 'polypeptide(L)'
;MELKTTENSEQQYFKTRIGLICSCLGCVVGTGNIWRFPRIVANNSDEKGGLVFLIVWSLFLLLWSIPMLLIEYGTGRYTKKAIIGSFQQFMGEKGSWCGAWISMVTFFISCYYSVVLGWCFYYVVYCIANELPDNVEDSRQIFRDYAEDFVWGFALVINGMMLQAMVIFYGTENFRKNLFNRFSLDDWKLPRVWGWMIKFVLPVEAIAIIVWWAVDLIDGTTGDGEKWYEFGRETFVMTILQWGSLMLLVILVNCVVYFYRHKEPALDKRPILDDVDTVMTDTKTPEKQGLSSMSESYRSIRL
;
A
#
# COMPACT_ATOMS: atom_id res chain seq x y z
N MET A 1 -24.84 34.99 4.87
CA MET A 1 -24.07 33.91 4.22
C MET A 1 -23.44 33.12 5.34
N GLU A 2 -24.20 32.21 5.93
CA GLU A 2 -23.76 31.42 7.08
C GLU A 2 -22.82 30.32 6.60
N LEU A 3 -21.64 30.26 7.22
CA LEU A 3 -20.65 29.22 7.01
C LEU A 3 -21.25 27.90 7.48
N LYS A 4 -21.48 26.96 6.56
CA LYS A 4 -21.70 25.55 6.90
C LYS A 4 -20.49 25.08 7.70
N THR A 5 -20.68 24.86 8.99
CA THR A 5 -19.76 24.10 9.84
C THR A 5 -19.59 22.72 9.22
N THR A 6 -18.43 22.48 8.64
CA THR A 6 -17.97 21.19 8.13
C THR A 6 -18.12 20.11 9.20
N GLU A 7 -18.72 18.99 8.83
CA GLU A 7 -18.71 17.75 9.62
C GLU A 7 -17.29 17.48 10.14
N ASN A 8 -17.18 17.25 11.43
CA ASN A 8 -15.92 17.06 12.13
C ASN A 8 -15.38 15.66 11.76
N SER A 9 -14.58 15.57 10.68
CA SER A 9 -13.81 14.36 10.42
C SER A 9 -12.87 14.14 11.60
N GLU A 10 -13.16 13.17 12.47
CA GLU A 10 -12.30 12.86 13.60
C GLU A 10 -10.91 12.47 13.09
N GLN A 11 -9.94 13.39 13.22
CA GLN A 11 -8.56 13.10 12.90
C GLN A 11 -8.09 11.93 13.79
N GLN A 12 -7.59 10.87 13.17
CA GLN A 12 -7.11 9.70 13.91
C GLN A 12 -5.78 10.02 14.59
N TYR A 13 -5.73 9.84 15.91
CA TYR A 13 -4.53 10.00 16.72
C TYR A 13 -4.04 8.66 17.25
N PHE A 14 -2.72 8.51 17.40
CA PHE A 14 -2.15 7.35 18.11
C PHE A 14 -2.62 7.35 19.57
N LYS A 15 -3.24 6.25 20.01
CA LYS A 15 -3.72 6.08 21.38
C LYS A 15 -2.58 6.00 22.41
N THR A 16 -1.38 5.56 22.00
CA THR A 16 -0.23 5.38 22.90
C THR A 16 1.06 5.94 22.29
N ARG A 17 1.95 6.44 23.16
CA ARG A 17 3.28 6.92 22.76
C ARG A 17 4.17 5.81 22.22
N ILE A 18 4.04 4.61 22.79
CA ILE A 18 4.77 3.42 22.31
C ILE A 18 4.31 3.06 20.90
N GLY A 19 3.00 3.10 20.62
CA GLY A 19 2.47 2.85 19.28
C GLY A 19 3.05 3.82 18.24
N LEU A 20 3.20 5.11 18.60
CA LEU A 20 3.87 6.09 17.75
C LEU A 20 5.35 5.72 17.51
N ILE A 21 6.11 5.44 18.57
CA ILE A 21 7.55 5.11 18.45
C ILE A 21 7.76 3.83 17.64
N CYS A 22 7.01 2.77 17.91
CA CYS A 22 7.10 1.50 17.18
C CYS A 22 6.76 1.68 15.70
N SER A 23 5.76 2.50 15.37
CA SER A 23 5.42 2.81 13.98
C SER A 23 6.56 3.54 13.27
N CYS A 24 7.16 4.55 13.92
CA CYS A 24 8.31 5.25 13.37
C CYS A 24 9.53 4.32 13.19
N LEU A 25 9.82 3.46 14.17
CA LEU A 25 10.91 2.49 14.08
C LEU A 25 10.69 1.49 12.95
N GLY A 26 9.46 1.01 12.77
CA GLY A 26 9.11 0.11 11.65
C GLY A 26 9.30 0.75 10.28
N CYS A 27 9.10 2.07 10.16
CA CYS A 27 9.37 2.80 8.90
C CYS A 27 10.87 2.99 8.63
N VAL A 28 11.72 3.11 9.67
CA VAL A 28 13.16 3.41 9.53
C VAL A 28 14.01 2.14 9.46
N VAL A 29 13.61 1.07 10.14
CA VAL A 29 14.31 -0.21 10.13
C VAL A 29 13.75 -1.09 9.02
N GLY A 30 14.49 -1.23 7.93
CA GLY A 30 14.05 -2.02 6.79
C GLY A 30 15.17 -2.72 6.04
N THR A 31 14.81 -3.35 4.93
CA THR A 31 15.70 -4.15 4.07
C THR A 31 16.93 -3.38 3.63
N GLY A 32 16.82 -2.05 3.45
CA GLY A 32 17.93 -1.16 3.13
C GLY A 32 19.14 -1.31 4.07
N ASN A 33 18.90 -1.41 5.38
CA ASN A 33 19.97 -1.57 6.37
C ASN A 33 20.60 -2.97 6.34
N ILE A 34 19.83 -3.98 5.92
CA ILE A 34 20.24 -5.38 5.96
C ILE A 34 21.04 -5.75 4.70
N TRP A 35 20.69 -5.20 3.54
CA TRP A 35 21.25 -5.66 2.26
C TRP A 35 22.02 -4.61 1.46
N ARG A 36 21.60 -3.34 1.53
CA ARG A 36 22.07 -2.28 0.65
C ARG A 36 23.20 -1.57 1.35
N PHE A 37 23.05 -1.32 2.65
CA PHE A 37 24.12 -0.78 3.45
C PHE A 37 25.36 -1.69 3.43
N PRO A 38 25.31 -3.00 3.75
CA PRO A 38 26.50 -3.85 3.68
C PRO A 38 27.09 -3.96 2.28
N ARG A 39 26.24 -4.04 1.24
CA ARG A 39 26.70 -4.06 -0.16
C ARG A 39 27.43 -2.78 -0.55
N ILE A 40 26.90 -1.61 -0.19
CA ILE A 40 27.55 -0.32 -0.48
C ILE A 40 28.84 -0.20 0.32
N VAL A 41 28.85 -0.57 1.60
CA VAL A 41 30.06 -0.58 2.42
C VAL A 41 31.11 -1.48 1.78
N ALA A 42 30.76 -2.71 1.41
CA ALA A 42 31.68 -3.65 0.75
C ALA A 42 32.22 -3.10 -0.57
N ASN A 43 31.35 -2.54 -1.43
CA ASN A 43 31.77 -1.94 -2.70
C ASN A 43 32.64 -0.69 -2.56
N ASN A 44 32.59 0.00 -1.42
CA ASN A 44 33.42 1.17 -1.12
C ASN A 44 34.61 0.83 -0.21
N SER A 45 34.75 -0.45 0.17
CA SER A 45 35.86 -0.96 0.97
C SER A 45 36.92 -1.57 0.04
N ASP A 46 37.65 -0.71 -0.68
CA ASP A 46 38.86 -1.12 -1.40
C ASP A 46 40.04 -1.34 -0.42
N GLU A 47 41.24 -1.60 -0.94
CA GLU A 47 42.49 -1.81 -0.17
C GLU A 47 42.79 -0.73 0.89
N LYS A 48 42.20 0.46 0.77
CA LYS A 48 42.32 1.58 1.73
C LYS A 48 41.46 1.42 3.00
N GLY A 49 40.58 0.42 3.05
CA GLY A 49 39.73 0.08 4.21
C GLY A 49 38.38 0.80 4.24
N GLY A 50 37.33 0.08 4.67
CA GLY A 50 35.94 0.59 4.74
C GLY A 50 35.65 1.63 5.82
N LEU A 51 36.61 1.91 6.70
CA LEU A 51 36.44 2.82 7.83
C LEU A 51 36.17 4.27 7.38
N VAL A 52 36.82 4.73 6.29
CA VAL A 52 36.63 6.08 5.76
C VAL A 52 35.18 6.29 5.34
N PHE A 53 34.59 5.32 4.63
CA PHE A 53 33.19 5.36 4.25
C PHE A 53 32.28 5.45 5.48
N LEU A 54 32.52 4.63 6.51
CA LEU A 54 31.71 4.62 7.73
C LEU A 54 31.79 5.92 8.53
N ILE A 55 32.96 6.56 8.59
CA ILE A 55 33.12 7.86 9.27
C ILE A 55 32.32 8.94 8.53
N VAL A 56 32.50 9.04 7.21
CA VAL A 56 31.76 10.02 6.40
C VAL A 56 30.26 9.78 6.47
N TRP A 57 29.84 8.52 6.33
CA TRP A 57 28.43 8.11 6.46
C TRP A 57 27.85 8.51 7.83
N SER A 58 28.58 8.27 8.92
CA SER A 58 28.15 8.65 10.27
C SER A 58 28.02 10.16 10.45
N LEU A 59 28.94 10.94 9.88
CA LEU A 59 28.88 12.40 9.92
C LEU A 59 27.64 12.92 9.18
N PHE A 60 27.34 12.41 7.99
CA PHE A 60 26.11 12.78 7.26
C PHE A 60 24.84 12.31 7.98
N LEU A 61 24.88 11.15 8.64
CA LEU A 61 23.75 10.68 9.44
C LEU A 61 23.43 11.67 10.57
N LEU A 62 24.45 12.11 11.31
CA LEU A 62 24.24 13.01 12.45
C LEU A 62 23.95 14.46 12.03
N LEU A 63 24.72 15.00 11.08
CA LEU A 63 24.67 16.43 10.74
C LEU A 63 23.57 16.78 9.74
N TRP A 64 23.16 15.84 8.89
CA TRP A 64 22.13 16.09 7.87
C TRP A 64 20.83 15.37 8.20
N SER A 65 20.89 14.08 8.52
CA SER A 65 19.68 13.26 8.62
C SER A 65 18.86 13.57 9.88
N ILE A 66 19.52 13.77 11.04
CA ILE A 66 18.82 14.11 12.28
C ILE A 66 18.09 15.47 12.17
N PRO A 67 18.73 16.58 11.73
CA PRO A 67 18.03 17.85 11.56
C PRO A 67 16.86 17.76 10.57
N MET A 68 17.04 17.07 9.44
CA MET A 68 15.97 16.88 8.46
C MET A 68 14.78 16.11 9.04
N LEU A 69 15.03 15.05 9.81
CA LEU A 69 13.98 14.27 10.48
C LEU A 69 13.20 15.12 11.48
N LEU A 70 13.87 16.00 12.23
CA LEU A 70 13.22 16.94 13.15
C LEU A 70 12.34 17.95 12.43
N ILE A 71 12.77 18.45 11.25
CA ILE A 71 11.98 19.34 10.40
C ILE A 71 10.72 18.61 9.92
N GLU A 72 10.86 17.38 9.40
CA GLU A 72 9.72 16.59 8.91
C GLU A 72 8.71 16.30 10.04
N TYR A 73 9.22 15.84 11.19
CA TYR A 73 8.40 15.58 12.37
C TYR A 73 7.67 16.84 12.87
N GLY A 74 8.39 17.97 12.96
CA GLY A 74 7.82 19.26 13.36
C GLY A 74 6.76 19.76 12.39
N THR A 75 7.02 19.65 11.09
CA THR A 75 6.11 20.05 10.01
C THR A 75 4.81 19.24 10.05
N GLY A 76 4.91 17.91 10.17
CA GLY A 76 3.74 17.04 10.28
C GLY A 76 2.91 17.32 11.54
N ARG A 77 3.59 17.52 12.68
CA ARG A 77 2.93 17.82 13.96
C ARG A 77 2.22 19.17 13.98
N TYR A 78 2.80 20.18 13.33
CA TYR A 78 2.23 21.52 13.25
C TYR A 78 1.05 21.59 12.28
N THR A 79 1.20 21.03 11.07
CA THR A 79 0.19 21.15 10.00
C THR A 79 -0.96 20.17 10.17
N LYS A 80 -0.70 18.96 10.72
CA LYS A 80 -1.68 17.86 10.80
C LYS A 80 -2.35 17.54 9.45
N LYS A 81 -1.63 17.74 8.36
CA LYS A 81 -2.07 17.51 6.98
C LYS A 81 -1.17 16.46 6.32
N ALA A 82 -1.65 15.91 5.21
CA ALA A 82 -0.82 15.11 4.31
C ALA A 82 0.30 15.97 3.68
N ILE A 83 1.34 15.33 3.16
CA ILE A 83 2.58 15.97 2.67
C ILE A 83 2.28 17.18 1.76
N ILE A 84 1.41 17.03 0.76
CA ILE A 84 1.03 18.11 -0.16
C ILE A 84 0.40 19.30 0.58
N GLY A 85 -0.56 19.02 1.47
CA GLY A 85 -1.25 20.03 2.27
C GLY A 85 -0.33 20.72 3.29
N SER A 86 0.67 20.02 3.82
CA SER A 86 1.69 20.61 4.70
C SER A 86 2.54 21.64 3.96
N PHE A 87 2.99 21.32 2.75
CA PHE A 87 3.74 22.27 1.92
C PHE A 87 2.88 23.46 1.47
N GLN A 88 1.61 23.23 1.14
CA GLN A 88 0.67 24.31 0.85
C GLN A 88 0.49 25.28 2.01
N GLN A 89 0.47 24.78 3.24
CA GLN A 89 0.30 25.64 4.43
C GLN A 89 1.51 26.54 4.68
N PHE A 90 2.73 26.06 4.44
CA PHE A 90 3.95 26.85 4.66
C PHE A 90 4.35 27.73 3.47
N MET A 91 4.09 27.28 2.24
CA MET A 91 4.59 27.92 1.01
C MET A 91 3.46 28.46 0.10
N GLY A 92 2.19 28.36 0.54
CA GLY A 92 1.01 28.71 -0.25
C GLY A 92 0.71 27.67 -1.35
N GLU A 93 -0.32 27.92 -2.16
CA GLU A 93 -0.75 27.01 -3.23
C GLU A 93 0.38 26.66 -4.22
N LYS A 94 1.30 27.62 -4.46
CA LYS A 94 2.47 27.40 -5.31
C LYS A 94 3.50 26.44 -4.71
N GLY A 95 3.42 26.09 -3.42
CA GLY A 95 4.27 25.10 -2.78
C GLY A 95 3.81 23.65 -2.94
N SER A 96 2.59 23.43 -3.44
CA SER A 96 2.00 22.08 -3.58
C SER A 96 2.88 21.12 -4.38
N TRP A 97 3.61 21.61 -5.38
CA TRP A 97 4.45 20.78 -6.23
C TRP A 97 5.61 20.14 -5.46
N CYS A 98 6.17 20.80 -4.44
CA CYS A 98 7.22 20.23 -3.60
C CYS A 98 6.71 18.99 -2.86
N GLY A 99 5.52 19.11 -2.27
CA GLY A 99 4.87 18.00 -1.59
C GLY A 99 4.50 16.87 -2.56
N ALA A 100 4.00 17.22 -3.75
CA ALA A 100 3.66 16.24 -4.78
C ALA A 100 4.91 15.50 -5.29
N TRP A 101 6.03 16.20 -5.45
CA TRP A 101 7.32 15.61 -5.82
C TRP A 101 7.79 14.59 -4.78
N ILE A 102 7.75 14.95 -3.49
CA ILE A 102 8.11 14.03 -2.40
C ILE A 102 7.20 12.80 -2.44
N SER A 103 5.88 12.98 -2.56
CA SER A 103 4.93 11.86 -2.66
C SER A 103 5.19 10.96 -3.87
N MET A 104 5.54 11.53 -5.02
CA MET A 104 5.88 10.80 -6.24
C MET A 104 7.15 9.96 -6.06
N VAL A 105 8.19 10.53 -5.47
CA VAL A 105 9.44 9.80 -5.18
C VAL A 105 9.19 8.65 -4.19
N THR A 106 8.42 8.90 -3.12
CA THR A 106 8.04 7.86 -2.15
C THR A 106 7.28 6.73 -2.83
N PHE A 107 6.35 7.04 -3.74
CA PHE A 107 5.60 6.03 -4.49
C PHE A 107 6.51 5.12 -5.33
N PHE A 108 7.43 5.68 -6.11
CA PHE A 108 8.36 4.86 -6.91
C PHE A 108 9.28 4.00 -6.06
N ILE A 109 9.73 4.52 -4.92
CA ILE A 109 10.51 3.73 -3.96
C ILE A 109 9.66 2.57 -3.44
N SER A 110 8.39 2.79 -3.09
CA SER A 110 7.49 1.70 -2.66
C SER A 110 7.33 0.60 -3.71
N CYS A 111 7.25 0.93 -5.00
CA CYS A 111 7.22 -0.06 -6.08
C CYS A 111 8.49 -0.93 -6.16
N TYR A 112 9.66 -0.35 -5.89
CA TYR A 112 10.89 -1.13 -5.80
C TYR A 112 10.88 -2.06 -4.58
N TYR A 113 10.42 -1.56 -3.42
CA TYR A 113 10.39 -2.34 -2.18
C TYR A 113 9.45 -3.56 -2.23
N SER A 114 8.37 -3.53 -3.01
CA SER A 114 7.53 -4.72 -3.19
C SER A 114 8.28 -5.87 -3.85
N VAL A 115 9.20 -5.58 -4.78
CA VAL A 115 10.05 -6.59 -5.43
C VAL A 115 11.02 -7.21 -4.41
N VAL A 116 11.66 -6.38 -3.59
CA VAL A 116 12.57 -6.83 -2.52
C VAL A 116 11.87 -7.76 -1.53
N LEU A 117 10.65 -7.40 -1.13
CA LEU A 117 9.83 -8.24 -0.25
C LEU A 117 9.52 -9.60 -0.91
N GLY A 118 9.26 -9.62 -2.22
CA GLY A 118 9.10 -10.84 -3.00
C GLY A 118 10.30 -11.78 -2.85
N TRP A 119 11.53 -11.24 -2.96
CA TRP A 119 12.75 -12.04 -2.80
C TRP A 119 12.86 -12.62 -1.39
N CYS A 120 12.53 -11.83 -0.35
CA CYS A 120 12.50 -12.33 1.02
C CYS A 120 11.50 -13.48 1.20
N PHE A 121 10.28 -13.34 0.67
CA PHE A 121 9.27 -14.41 0.75
C PHE A 121 9.71 -15.67 0.01
N TYR A 122 10.30 -15.51 -1.18
CA TYR A 122 10.85 -16.63 -1.94
C TYR A 122 11.88 -17.41 -1.11
N TYR A 123 12.88 -16.72 -0.54
CA TYR A 123 13.90 -17.39 0.27
C TYR A 123 13.36 -17.99 1.56
N VAL A 124 12.33 -17.41 2.18
CA VAL A 124 11.66 -18.03 3.35
C VAL A 124 11.06 -19.38 2.97
N VAL A 125 10.34 -19.45 1.84
CA VAL A 125 9.74 -20.71 1.37
C VAL A 125 10.81 -21.69 0.89
N TYR A 126 11.83 -21.20 0.18
CA TYR A 126 12.94 -21.99 -0.33
C TYR A 126 13.68 -22.71 0.82
N CYS A 127 14.03 -21.98 1.89
CA CYS A 127 14.73 -22.54 3.05
C CYS A 127 13.89 -23.53 3.86
N ILE A 128 12.56 -23.53 3.71
CA ILE A 128 11.68 -24.53 4.34
C ILE A 128 11.69 -25.83 3.52
N ALA A 129 11.78 -25.73 2.19
CA ALA A 129 11.65 -26.86 1.28
C ALA A 129 12.99 -27.50 0.88
N ASN A 130 14.06 -26.71 0.81
CA ASN A 130 15.37 -27.13 0.31
C ASN A 130 16.49 -26.67 1.25
N GLU A 131 17.62 -27.37 1.21
CA GLU A 131 18.85 -26.94 1.85
C GLU A 131 19.50 -25.80 1.06
N LEU A 132 20.14 -24.86 1.77
CA LEU A 132 20.87 -23.76 1.14
C LEU A 132 22.18 -24.27 0.54
N PRO A 133 22.59 -23.78 -0.63
CA PRO A 133 23.86 -24.17 -1.23
C PRO A 133 25.06 -23.61 -0.43
N ASP A 134 26.15 -24.37 -0.41
CA ASP A 134 27.42 -23.97 0.23
C ASP A 134 28.30 -23.12 -0.69
N ASN A 135 28.00 -23.08 -1.99
CA ASN A 135 28.79 -22.38 -3.00
C ASN A 135 28.12 -21.09 -3.47
N VAL A 136 28.96 -20.09 -3.77
CA VAL A 136 28.52 -18.79 -4.30
C VAL A 136 27.90 -18.93 -5.69
N GLU A 137 28.40 -19.82 -6.53
CA GLU A 137 27.91 -19.98 -7.90
C GLU A 137 26.50 -20.60 -7.91
N ASP A 138 26.29 -21.65 -7.12
CA ASP A 138 24.97 -22.26 -6.94
C ASP A 138 23.97 -21.26 -6.32
N SER A 139 24.41 -20.45 -5.35
CA SER A 139 23.59 -19.37 -4.77
C SER A 139 23.17 -18.33 -5.81
N ARG A 140 24.05 -17.99 -6.75
CA ARG A 140 23.75 -17.05 -7.84
C ARG A 140 22.79 -17.66 -8.84
N GLN A 141 22.94 -18.94 -9.16
CA GLN A 141 22.06 -19.62 -10.10
C GLN A 141 20.63 -19.65 -9.56
N ILE A 142 20.43 -20.06 -8.30
CA ILE A 142 19.10 -20.06 -7.66
C ILE A 142 18.45 -18.66 -7.72
N PHE A 143 19.23 -17.61 -7.46
CA PHE A 143 18.71 -16.24 -7.55
C PHE A 143 18.36 -15.85 -8.98
N ARG A 144 19.17 -16.22 -9.97
CA ARG A 144 18.91 -15.94 -11.39
C ARG A 144 17.66 -16.66 -11.87
N ASP A 145 17.54 -17.95 -11.59
CA ASP A 145 16.38 -18.75 -11.93
C ASP A 145 15.10 -18.10 -11.38
N TYR A 146 15.13 -17.67 -10.11
CA TYR A 146 14.01 -16.93 -9.52
C TYR A 146 13.79 -15.52 -10.10
N ALA A 147 14.86 -14.77 -10.39
CA ALA A 147 14.75 -13.41 -10.90
C ALA A 147 14.26 -13.37 -12.36
N GLU A 148 14.52 -14.44 -13.11
CA GLU A 148 14.09 -14.63 -14.50
C GLU A 148 12.75 -15.40 -14.58
N ASP A 149 12.28 -15.99 -13.46
CA ASP A 149 10.99 -16.67 -13.34
C ASP A 149 9.80 -15.71 -13.54
N PHE A 150 8.99 -16.02 -14.55
CA PHE A 150 7.80 -15.26 -14.93
C PHE A 150 6.51 -15.77 -14.26
N VAL A 151 6.52 -16.93 -13.57
CA VAL A 151 5.35 -17.54 -12.93
C VAL A 151 4.71 -16.60 -11.91
N TRP A 152 5.53 -15.85 -11.17
CA TRP A 152 5.06 -14.83 -10.21
C TRP A 152 4.47 -13.58 -10.88
N GLY A 153 4.87 -13.29 -12.12
CA GLY A 153 4.25 -12.25 -12.94
C GLY A 153 2.75 -12.51 -13.14
N PHE A 154 2.36 -13.76 -13.40
CA PHE A 154 0.94 -14.14 -13.57
C PHE A 154 0.11 -13.85 -12.31
N ALA A 155 0.67 -14.14 -11.13
CA ALA A 155 0.04 -13.88 -9.84
C ALA A 155 -0.37 -12.42 -9.67
N LEU A 156 0.54 -11.51 -10.03
CA LEU A 156 0.36 -10.07 -9.87
C LEU A 156 -0.74 -9.54 -10.79
N VAL A 157 -0.77 -10.01 -12.04
CA VAL A 157 -1.83 -9.65 -12.99
C VAL A 157 -3.18 -10.15 -12.48
N ILE A 158 -3.26 -11.40 -12.03
CA ILE A 158 -4.50 -11.98 -11.47
C ILE A 158 -4.98 -11.19 -10.25
N ASN A 159 -4.09 -10.84 -9.32
CA ASN A 159 -4.42 -10.03 -8.14
C ASN A 159 -4.94 -8.63 -8.56
N GLY A 160 -4.25 -7.98 -9.50
CA GLY A 160 -4.69 -6.71 -10.07
C GLY A 160 -6.10 -6.80 -10.69
N MET A 161 -6.38 -7.88 -11.43
CA MET A 161 -7.70 -8.14 -12.00
C MET A 161 -8.77 -8.39 -10.92
N MET A 162 -8.44 -9.06 -9.82
CA MET A 162 -9.37 -9.26 -8.70
C MET A 162 -9.74 -7.94 -8.03
N LEU A 163 -8.76 -7.08 -7.77
CA LEU A 163 -8.99 -5.75 -7.20
C LEU A 163 -9.79 -4.87 -8.16
N GLN A 164 -9.50 -4.96 -9.46
CA GLN A 164 -10.28 -4.29 -10.50
C GLN A 164 -11.73 -4.80 -10.54
N ALA A 165 -11.94 -6.12 -10.48
CA ALA A 165 -13.26 -6.73 -10.48
C ALA A 165 -14.10 -6.21 -9.30
N MET A 166 -13.51 -6.09 -8.11
CA MET A 166 -14.18 -5.47 -6.95
C MET A 166 -14.69 -4.06 -7.26
N VAL A 167 -13.86 -3.21 -7.89
CA VAL A 167 -14.25 -1.84 -8.25
C VAL A 167 -15.35 -1.83 -9.32
N ILE A 168 -15.30 -2.76 -10.28
CA ILE A 168 -16.33 -2.90 -11.32
C ILE A 168 -17.66 -3.36 -10.72
N PHE A 169 -17.66 -4.38 -9.85
CA PHE A 169 -18.86 -4.90 -9.20
C PHE A 169 -19.50 -3.90 -8.24
N TYR A 170 -18.70 -3.11 -7.51
CA TYR A 170 -19.20 -2.01 -6.68
C TYR A 170 -19.78 -0.84 -7.52
N GLY A 171 -19.41 -0.78 -8.80
CA GLY A 171 -19.76 0.30 -9.72
C GLY A 171 -18.68 1.39 -9.71
N THR A 172 -17.98 1.52 -10.83
CA THR A 172 -16.83 2.44 -10.99
C THR A 172 -17.20 3.90 -10.70
N GLU A 173 -18.42 4.32 -11.04
CA GLU A 173 -18.89 5.68 -10.78
C GLU A 173 -19.23 5.91 -9.30
N ASN A 174 -19.81 4.91 -8.63
CA ASN A 174 -20.08 4.95 -7.19
C ASN A 174 -18.77 4.97 -6.40
N PHE A 175 -17.80 4.12 -6.78
CA PHE A 175 -16.47 4.12 -6.18
C PHE A 175 -15.81 5.51 -6.30
N ARG A 176 -15.80 6.09 -7.51
CA ARG A 176 -15.19 7.40 -7.75
C ARG A 176 -15.88 8.54 -7.00
N LYS A 177 -17.22 8.58 -7.01
CA LYS A 177 -17.98 9.69 -6.41
C LYS A 177 -18.11 9.57 -4.90
N ASN A 178 -18.50 8.40 -4.40
CA ASN A 178 -18.88 8.22 -3.00
C ASN A 178 -17.69 7.84 -2.13
N LEU A 179 -16.75 7.02 -2.62
CA LEU A 179 -15.61 6.57 -1.83
C LEU A 179 -14.40 7.51 -1.93
N PHE A 180 -14.09 8.02 -3.12
CA PHE A 180 -12.90 8.86 -3.29
C PHE A 180 -13.21 10.37 -3.19
N ASN A 181 -14.10 10.87 -4.06
CA ASN A 181 -14.31 12.32 -4.20
C ASN A 181 -15.18 12.95 -3.10
N ARG A 182 -15.94 12.16 -2.32
CA ARG A 182 -16.74 12.66 -1.20
C ARG A 182 -16.01 12.61 0.14
N PHE A 183 -15.10 11.66 0.33
CA PHE A 183 -14.33 11.53 1.57
C PHE A 183 -13.24 12.59 1.72
N SER A 184 -12.72 13.14 0.61
CA SER A 184 -11.75 14.23 0.68
C SER A 184 -12.37 15.57 0.30
N LEU A 185 -12.43 16.48 1.27
CA LEU A 185 -13.05 17.80 1.13
C LEU A 185 -12.17 18.77 0.30
N ASP A 186 -10.84 18.59 0.30
CA ASP A 186 -9.87 19.51 -0.31
C ASP A 186 -8.82 18.84 -1.25
N ASP A 187 -8.89 17.52 -1.52
CA ASP A 187 -7.90 16.85 -2.39
C ASP A 187 -8.28 16.82 -3.88
N TRP A 188 -7.30 16.40 -4.69
CA TRP A 188 -7.42 16.14 -6.12
C TRP A 188 -8.54 15.13 -6.43
N LYS A 189 -9.55 15.58 -7.20
CA LYS A 189 -10.70 14.74 -7.58
C LYS A 189 -10.35 13.82 -8.75
N LEU A 190 -10.74 12.54 -8.64
CA LEU A 190 -10.57 11.59 -9.73
C LEU A 190 -11.46 11.96 -10.94
N PRO A 191 -10.86 12.10 -12.14
CA PRO A 191 -11.57 12.45 -13.35
C PRO A 191 -12.45 11.29 -13.84
N ARG A 192 -13.43 11.58 -14.69
CA ARG A 192 -14.30 10.54 -15.27
C ARG A 192 -13.52 9.54 -16.14
N VAL A 193 -12.42 9.99 -16.74
CA VAL A 193 -11.52 9.15 -17.57
C VAL A 193 -10.99 7.96 -16.78
N TRP A 194 -10.70 8.13 -15.48
CA TRP A 194 -10.24 7.03 -14.62
C TRP A 194 -11.24 5.87 -14.57
N GLY A 195 -12.53 6.17 -14.42
CA GLY A 195 -13.57 5.13 -14.37
C GLY A 195 -13.75 4.40 -15.70
N TRP A 196 -13.51 5.10 -16.82
CA TRP A 196 -13.51 4.50 -18.15
C TRP A 196 -12.29 3.58 -18.36
N MET A 197 -11.09 4.01 -17.93
CA MET A 197 -9.87 3.21 -17.98
C MET A 197 -10.02 1.89 -17.20
N ILE A 198 -10.56 1.96 -15.98
CA ILE A 198 -10.80 0.78 -15.12
C ILE A 198 -11.77 -0.21 -15.77
N LYS A 199 -12.77 0.26 -16.51
CA LYS A 199 -13.80 -0.60 -17.10
C LYS A 199 -13.37 -1.25 -18.42
N PHE A 200 -12.53 -0.58 -19.21
CA PHE A 200 -12.26 -0.99 -20.59
C PHE A 200 -10.79 -1.15 -20.93
N VAL A 201 -9.92 -0.21 -20.55
CA VAL A 201 -8.49 -0.24 -20.92
C VAL A 201 -7.77 -1.35 -20.15
N LEU A 202 -7.88 -1.31 -18.83
CA LEU A 202 -7.15 -2.21 -17.94
C LEU A 202 -7.55 -3.69 -18.11
N PRO A 203 -8.83 -4.07 -18.32
CA PRO A 203 -9.17 -5.47 -18.59
C PRO A 203 -8.60 -5.96 -19.92
N VAL A 204 -8.60 -5.12 -20.96
CA VAL A 204 -8.04 -5.47 -22.27
C VAL A 204 -6.53 -5.63 -22.18
N GLU A 205 -5.86 -4.72 -21.48
CA GLU A 205 -4.42 -4.79 -21.22
C GLU A 205 -4.05 -6.06 -20.43
N ALA A 206 -4.80 -6.39 -19.38
CA ALA A 206 -4.58 -7.61 -18.61
C ALA A 206 -4.75 -8.88 -19.47
N ILE A 207 -5.80 -8.95 -20.29
CA ILE A 207 -6.01 -10.07 -21.22
C ILE A 207 -4.87 -10.14 -22.25
N ALA A 208 -4.45 -9.00 -22.81
CA ALA A 208 -3.37 -8.95 -23.79
C ALA A 208 -2.04 -9.45 -23.19
N ILE A 209 -1.71 -9.06 -21.95
CA ILE A 209 -0.50 -9.52 -21.26
C ILE A 209 -0.58 -11.03 -20.99
N ILE A 210 -1.73 -11.54 -20.51
CA ILE A 210 -1.91 -12.97 -20.25
C ILE A 210 -1.78 -13.79 -21.54
N VAL A 211 -2.39 -13.32 -22.64
CA VAL A 211 -2.31 -13.99 -23.95
C VAL A 211 -0.90 -13.94 -24.49
N TRP A 212 -0.24 -12.78 -24.45
CA TRP A 212 1.13 -12.62 -24.92
C TRP A 212 2.09 -13.56 -24.17
N TRP A 213 1.99 -13.63 -22.85
CA TRP A 213 2.79 -14.58 -22.05
C TRP A 213 2.43 -16.04 -22.29
N ALA A 214 1.15 -16.37 -22.49
CA ALA A 214 0.77 -17.74 -22.83
C ALA A 214 1.41 -18.17 -24.16
N VAL A 215 1.47 -17.27 -25.15
CA VAL A 215 2.15 -17.52 -26.42
C VAL A 215 3.65 -17.64 -26.23
N ASP A 216 4.27 -16.71 -25.50
CA ASP A 216 5.71 -16.73 -25.20
C ASP A 216 6.14 -18.04 -24.51
N LEU A 217 5.28 -18.57 -23.62
CA LEU A 217 5.55 -19.83 -22.91
C LEU A 217 5.32 -21.08 -23.76
N ILE A 218 4.45 -21.00 -24.77
CA ILE A 218 4.22 -22.10 -25.72
C ILE A 218 5.34 -22.14 -26.76
N ASP A 219 5.80 -20.97 -27.21
CA ASP A 219 6.83 -20.81 -28.25
C ASP A 219 8.25 -20.96 -27.69
N GLY A 220 8.47 -20.47 -26.47
CA GLY A 220 9.68 -20.67 -25.70
C GLY A 220 9.74 -22.09 -25.16
N THR A 221 10.26 -23.03 -25.95
CA THR A 221 10.74 -24.32 -25.43
C THR A 221 11.65 -24.05 -24.23
N THR A 222 11.13 -24.31 -23.03
CA THR A 222 11.79 -24.13 -21.74
C THR A 222 13.16 -24.80 -21.79
N GLY A 223 14.20 -24.23 -21.16
CA GLY A 223 15.62 -24.57 -21.36
C GLY A 223 16.01 -26.07 -21.26
N ASP A 224 15.12 -26.93 -20.80
CA ASP A 224 15.27 -28.38 -20.71
C ASP A 224 14.73 -29.18 -21.92
N GLY A 225 14.20 -28.51 -22.95
CA GLY A 225 13.62 -29.16 -24.14
C GLY A 225 12.25 -29.80 -23.92
N GLU A 226 11.65 -29.54 -22.77
CA GLU A 226 10.30 -29.99 -22.40
C GLU A 226 9.24 -29.19 -23.17
N LYS A 227 8.18 -29.87 -23.59
CA LYS A 227 7.07 -29.22 -24.30
C LYS A 227 6.14 -28.53 -23.31
N TRP A 228 5.42 -27.51 -23.76
CA TRP A 228 4.49 -26.70 -22.94
C TRP A 228 3.44 -27.50 -22.14
N TYR A 229 3.13 -28.73 -22.57
CA TYR A 229 2.15 -29.62 -21.92
C TYR A 229 2.76 -30.64 -20.95
N GLU A 230 4.08 -30.73 -20.89
CA GLU A 230 4.79 -31.66 -20.00
C GLU A 230 4.85 -31.09 -18.58
N PHE A 231 5.14 -31.95 -17.60
CA PHE A 231 5.13 -31.59 -16.19
C PHE A 231 6.49 -31.02 -15.75
N GLY A 232 6.88 -29.91 -16.35
CA GLY A 232 8.13 -29.19 -16.04
C GLY A 232 7.93 -28.05 -15.06
N ARG A 233 8.97 -27.68 -14.30
CA ARG A 233 8.88 -26.63 -13.25
C ARG A 233 8.34 -25.29 -13.75
N GLU A 234 8.60 -24.95 -15.01
CA GLU A 234 8.22 -23.67 -15.63
C GLU A 234 7.27 -23.85 -16.84
N THR A 235 6.65 -25.02 -16.98
CA THR A 235 5.74 -25.29 -18.12
C THR A 235 4.38 -24.63 -17.92
N PHE A 236 3.71 -24.29 -19.03
CA PHE A 236 2.38 -23.68 -19.01
C PHE A 236 1.34 -24.50 -18.23
N VAL A 237 1.38 -25.83 -18.36
CA VAL A 237 0.49 -26.72 -17.59
C VAL A 237 0.78 -26.66 -16.10
N MET A 238 2.04 -26.65 -15.67
CA MET A 238 2.37 -26.49 -14.25
C MET A 238 1.95 -25.14 -13.70
N THR A 239 2.10 -24.05 -14.46
CA THR A 239 1.62 -22.73 -14.06
C THR A 239 0.11 -22.73 -13.81
N ILE A 240 -0.69 -23.32 -14.71
CA ILE A 240 -2.15 -23.43 -14.54
C ILE A 240 -2.49 -24.25 -13.30
N LEU A 241 -1.80 -25.37 -13.07
CA LEU A 241 -2.05 -26.24 -11.93
C LEU A 241 -1.71 -25.57 -10.59
N GLN A 242 -0.56 -24.89 -10.50
CA GLN A 242 -0.13 -24.18 -9.30
C GLN A 242 -1.13 -23.07 -8.92
N TRP A 243 -1.45 -22.18 -9.85
CA TRP A 243 -2.35 -21.06 -9.60
C TRP A 243 -3.82 -21.50 -9.46
N GLY A 244 -4.26 -22.49 -10.24
CA GLY A 244 -5.59 -23.08 -10.13
C GLY A 244 -5.82 -23.73 -8.78
N SER A 245 -4.82 -24.47 -8.27
CA SER A 245 -4.85 -25.07 -6.94
C SER A 245 -4.92 -24.00 -5.83
N LEU A 246 -4.10 -22.95 -5.93
CA LEU A 246 -4.14 -21.83 -4.98
C LEU A 246 -5.51 -21.13 -4.97
N MET A 247 -6.08 -20.88 -6.15
CA MET A 247 -7.41 -20.24 -6.27
C MET A 247 -8.49 -21.13 -5.65
N LEU A 248 -8.45 -22.44 -5.91
CA LEU A 248 -9.37 -23.40 -5.31
C LEU A 248 -9.27 -23.42 -3.80
N LEU A 249 -8.04 -23.39 -3.25
CA LEU A 249 -7.81 -23.29 -1.81
C LEU A 249 -8.44 -22.02 -1.21
N VAL A 250 -8.22 -20.86 -1.84
CA VAL A 250 -8.78 -19.59 -1.37
C VAL A 250 -10.31 -19.61 -1.40
N ILE A 251 -10.90 -20.14 -2.47
CA ILE A 251 -12.37 -20.30 -2.58
C ILE A 251 -12.88 -21.24 -1.49
N LEU A 252 -12.21 -22.37 -1.26
CA LEU A 252 -12.58 -23.34 -0.23
C LEU A 252 -12.53 -22.70 1.16
N VAL A 253 -11.45 -22.00 1.50
CA VAL A 253 -11.33 -21.25 2.75
C VAL A 253 -12.44 -20.21 2.87
N ASN A 254 -12.72 -19.46 1.81
CA ASN A 254 -13.81 -18.48 1.81
C ASN A 254 -15.18 -19.13 2.01
N CYS A 255 -15.45 -20.27 1.38
CA CYS A 255 -16.66 -21.05 1.59
C CYS A 255 -16.76 -21.52 3.04
N VAL A 256 -15.69 -22.08 3.61
CA VAL A 256 -15.63 -22.50 5.01
C VAL A 256 -15.92 -21.33 5.94
N VAL A 257 -15.25 -20.19 5.76
CA VAL A 257 -15.48 -18.96 6.54
C VAL A 257 -16.93 -18.48 6.40
N TYR A 258 -17.49 -18.51 5.18
CA TYR A 258 -18.89 -18.16 4.94
C TYR A 258 -19.85 -19.06 5.72
N PHE A 259 -19.62 -20.38 5.74
CA PHE A 259 -20.41 -21.33 6.52
C PHE A 259 -20.25 -21.13 8.04
N TYR A 260 -19.05 -20.82 8.54
CA TYR A 260 -18.83 -20.52 9.96
C TYR A 260 -19.47 -19.20 10.38
N ARG A 261 -19.38 -18.15 9.55
CA ARG A 261 -19.94 -16.82 9.86
C ARG A 261 -21.46 -16.80 9.86
N HIS A 262 -22.13 -17.69 9.11
CA HIS A 262 -23.59 -17.87 9.19
C HIS A 262 -24.06 -18.67 10.42
N LYS A 263 -23.15 -19.24 11.22
CA LYS A 263 -23.50 -19.78 12.55
C LYS A 263 -23.53 -18.70 13.63
N GLU A 264 -22.94 -17.52 13.39
CA GLU A 264 -23.14 -16.37 14.27
C GLU A 264 -24.50 -15.72 13.92
N PRO A 265 -25.36 -15.40 14.91
CA PRO A 265 -26.57 -14.65 14.64
C PRO A 265 -26.16 -13.34 13.98
N ALA A 266 -26.81 -13.00 12.87
CA ALA A 266 -26.52 -11.80 12.11
C ALA A 266 -26.49 -10.59 13.05
N LEU A 267 -25.29 -10.07 13.33
CA LEU A 267 -25.13 -8.73 13.86
C LEU A 267 -25.82 -7.81 12.86
N ASP A 268 -26.87 -7.16 13.33
CA ASP A 268 -27.72 -6.19 12.64
C ASP A 268 -26.92 -5.45 11.56
N LYS A 269 -27.09 -5.89 10.31
CA LYS A 269 -26.49 -5.22 9.16
C LYS A 269 -27.29 -3.95 8.92
N ARG A 270 -27.06 -2.94 9.76
CA ARG A 270 -27.46 -1.58 9.42
C ARG A 270 -26.70 -1.20 8.15
N PRO A 271 -27.38 -0.84 7.06
CA PRO A 271 -26.70 -0.24 5.93
C PRO A 271 -26.01 1.02 6.45
N ILE A 272 -24.69 1.10 6.31
CA ILE A 272 -23.87 2.29 6.65
C ILE A 272 -24.35 3.56 5.89
N LEU A 273 -25.31 3.40 4.97
CA LEU A 273 -25.88 4.45 4.14
C LEU A 273 -27.16 5.09 4.71
N ASP A 274 -27.83 4.48 5.69
CA ASP A 274 -29.11 5.01 6.22
C ASP A 274 -28.91 5.99 7.39
N ASP A 275 -27.77 5.92 8.11
CA ASP A 275 -27.47 6.85 9.21
C ASP A 275 -27.20 8.29 8.72
N VAL A 276 -26.84 8.48 7.45
CA VAL A 276 -26.64 9.82 6.88
C VAL A 276 -27.98 10.51 6.63
N ASP A 277 -28.99 9.78 6.16
CA ASP A 277 -30.30 10.34 5.85
C ASP A 277 -31.18 10.48 7.11
N THR A 278 -31.02 9.57 8.09
CA THR A 278 -31.79 9.63 9.35
C THR A 278 -31.37 10.82 10.22
N VAL A 279 -30.07 11.16 10.26
CA VAL A 279 -29.55 12.34 10.96
C VAL A 279 -29.95 13.65 10.25
N MET A 280 -30.16 13.62 8.94
CA MET A 280 -30.61 14.79 8.16
C MET A 280 -32.12 15.07 8.30
N THR A 281 -32.94 14.07 8.68
CA THR A 281 -34.38 14.26 8.87
C THR A 281 -34.79 14.74 10.26
N ASP A 282 -33.95 14.54 11.28
CA ASP A 282 -34.30 14.84 12.68
C ASP A 282 -33.88 16.26 13.14
N THR A 283 -33.35 17.10 12.23
CA THR A 283 -32.89 18.46 12.54
C THR A 283 -33.85 19.58 12.11
N LYS A 284 -35.13 19.27 11.91
CA LYS A 284 -36.19 20.29 11.91
C LYS A 284 -36.65 20.57 13.35
N THR A 285 -35.91 21.45 14.01
CA THR A 285 -36.24 22.28 15.19
C THR A 285 -37.54 22.00 15.98
N PRO A 286 -37.44 22.00 17.33
CA PRO A 286 -37.73 23.26 18.01
C PRO A 286 -36.61 23.69 18.95
N GLU A 287 -35.88 24.73 18.52
CA GLU A 287 -35.10 25.60 19.38
C GLU A 287 -36.07 26.57 20.06
N LYS A 288 -36.28 26.42 21.38
CA LYS A 288 -36.68 27.46 22.36
C LYS A 288 -36.94 26.82 23.73
N GLN A 289 -35.88 26.40 24.43
CA GLN A 289 -35.95 26.21 25.91
C GLN A 289 -34.61 26.08 26.65
N GLY A 290 -33.45 26.01 25.97
CA GLY A 290 -32.15 25.80 26.62
C GLY A 290 -31.26 27.04 26.83
N LEU A 291 -31.61 28.20 26.29
CA LEU A 291 -30.70 29.36 26.22
C LEU A 291 -30.65 30.24 27.49
N SER A 292 -31.39 29.93 28.56
CA SER A 292 -31.30 30.67 29.83
C SER A 292 -30.47 29.99 30.92
N SER A 293 -30.01 28.74 30.73
CA SER A 293 -29.24 28.00 31.75
C SER A 293 -27.75 27.87 31.45
N MET A 294 -27.29 28.18 30.24
CA MET A 294 -25.87 28.08 29.85
C MET A 294 -25.03 29.33 30.15
N SER A 295 -25.64 30.48 30.49
CA SER A 295 -24.88 31.70 30.83
C SER A 295 -24.35 31.75 32.25
N GLU A 296 -24.78 30.87 33.16
CA GLU A 296 -24.32 30.86 34.56
C GLU A 296 -23.11 29.94 34.80
N SER A 297 -22.90 28.92 33.97
CA SER A 297 -21.83 27.93 34.21
C SER A 297 -20.42 28.42 33.82
N TYR A 298 -20.30 29.43 32.95
CA TYR A 298 -19.00 29.97 32.51
C TYR A 298 -18.40 31.04 33.43
N ARG A 299 -19.08 31.42 34.53
CA ARG A 299 -18.60 32.47 35.45
C ARG A 299 -17.78 31.95 36.64
N SER A 300 -17.61 30.64 36.81
CA SER A 300 -16.97 30.05 38.01
C SER A 300 -15.55 29.50 37.84
N ILE A 301 -14.90 29.65 36.67
CA ILE A 301 -13.53 29.13 36.43
C ILE A 301 -12.54 30.25 36.05
N ARG A 302 -12.58 31.37 36.80
CA ARG A 302 -11.45 32.29 36.92
C ARG A 302 -11.35 32.78 38.37
N LEU A 303 -10.61 32.02 39.17
CA LEU A 303 -9.71 32.49 40.22
C LEU A 303 -8.56 31.50 40.33
#